data_AF-K4ILD7-F1
#
_entry.id   AF-K4ILD7-F1
#
_cell.length_a   1.000
_cell.length_b   1.000
_cell.length_c   1.000
_cell.angle_alpha   90.00
_cell.angle_beta   90.00
_cell.angle_gamma   90.00
#
_symmetry.space_group_name_H-M   'P 1'
#
loop_
_entity.id
_entity.type
_entity.pdbx_description
1 polymer ?
#
loop_
_entity_poly.entity_id
_entity_poly.type
_entity_poly.pdbx_seq_one_letter_code
_entity_poly.pdbx_strand_id
1 'polypeptide(L)'
;MIKFLTLPLLMIFSFLTFGNLTELNTLNVSEYEKNLNTASELYLKENKIPDSILIKLVPENYTEFELYCGTTGPDHNLGKTDFFYETTRLIFEQVTSEKNSDFYLPSLKLISFADGEYAEDFVTYLEIIIKMDKAKFCKSINGKEYIKRNPIKFYSELNKCE
;
A
#
# COMPACT_ATOMS: atom_id res chain seq x y z
N MET A 1 -2.99 33.33 76.89
CA MET A 1 -1.73 33.77 76.27
C MET A 1 -1.75 33.28 74.82
N ILE A 2 -1.95 34.22 73.89
CA ILE A 2 -2.04 33.94 72.46
C ILE A 2 -0.60 33.89 71.91
N LYS A 3 -0.26 32.81 71.21
CA LYS A 3 0.78 32.81 70.18
C LYS A 3 0.34 31.89 69.05
N PHE A 4 -0.37 32.47 68.09
CA PHE A 4 -0.41 31.97 66.73
C PHE A 4 0.98 32.19 66.13
N LEU A 5 1.62 31.12 65.66
CA LEU A 5 2.71 31.24 64.71
C LEU A 5 2.36 30.39 63.48
N THR A 6 2.12 31.15 62.42
CA THR A 6 1.84 30.81 61.03
C THR A 6 3.02 30.08 60.37
N LEU A 7 2.74 29.05 59.56
CA LEU A 7 3.33 28.85 58.22
C LEU A 7 2.64 27.64 57.52
N PRO A 8 2.75 27.48 56.19
CA PRO A 8 1.58 27.39 55.32
C PRO A 8 1.35 25.96 54.85
N LEU A 9 0.08 25.70 54.56
CA LEU A 9 -0.38 24.58 53.78
C LEU A 9 0.23 24.68 52.36
N LEU A 10 1.28 23.90 52.08
CA LEU A 10 1.74 23.63 50.72
C LEU A 10 1.47 22.17 50.41
N MET A 11 0.24 21.92 49.95
CA MET A 11 -0.09 20.73 49.18
C MET A 11 0.75 20.77 47.90
N ILE A 12 1.83 20.00 47.86
CA ILE A 12 2.45 19.64 46.59
C ILE A 12 1.59 18.52 46.03
N PHE A 13 0.52 18.89 45.32
CA PHE A 13 -0.02 18.03 44.28
C PHE A 13 1.11 17.82 43.27
N SER A 14 1.77 16.67 43.33
CA SER A 14 2.57 16.18 42.21
C SER A 14 1.59 15.84 41.09
N PHE A 15 1.17 16.87 40.35
CA PHE A 15 0.48 16.68 39.10
C PHE A 15 1.40 15.90 38.20
N LEU A 16 0.93 14.71 37.86
CA LEU A 16 1.24 13.99 36.64
C LEU A 16 1.29 14.99 35.48
N THR A 17 2.49 15.39 35.10
CA THR A 17 2.76 15.73 33.72
C THR A 17 3.65 14.63 33.19
N PHE A 18 3.02 13.58 32.70
CA PHE A 18 3.50 12.87 31.51
C PHE A 18 3.58 13.94 30.40
N GLY A 19 4.64 14.74 30.44
CA GLY A 19 4.96 15.69 29.41
C GLY A 19 5.49 14.90 28.23
N ASN A 20 4.57 14.57 27.32
CA ASN A 20 4.79 14.15 25.94
C ASN A 20 6.16 13.53 25.66
N LEU A 21 6.21 12.20 25.75
CA LEU A 21 6.98 11.37 24.83
C LEU A 21 6.40 11.54 23.41
N THR A 22 6.53 12.74 22.86
CA THR A 22 6.69 12.93 21.43
C THR A 22 8.16 13.24 21.22
N GLU A 23 9.03 12.30 21.62
CA GLU A 23 10.25 12.11 20.86
C GLU A 23 9.81 11.71 19.47
N LEU A 24 9.72 12.73 18.63
CA LEU A 24 9.49 12.69 17.21
C LEU A 24 10.64 11.85 16.62
N ASN A 25 10.47 10.53 16.62
CA ASN A 25 11.15 9.66 15.69
C ASN A 25 10.70 10.09 14.30
N THR A 26 11.34 11.11 13.72
CA THR A 26 11.44 11.22 12.27
C THR A 26 12.31 10.06 11.80
N LEU A 27 11.78 8.84 11.93
CA LEU A 27 12.13 7.74 11.07
C LEU A 27 12.05 8.29 9.66
N ASN A 28 13.09 8.08 8.88
CA ASN A 28 13.21 8.62 7.54
C ASN A 28 12.19 7.86 6.66
N VAL A 29 10.92 8.27 6.72
CA VAL A 29 9.80 7.63 6.02
C VAL A 29 10.14 7.58 4.53
N SER A 30 10.13 6.38 3.95
CA SER A 30 10.44 6.20 2.54
C SER A 30 9.45 6.99 1.66
N GLU A 31 9.83 7.30 0.42
CA GLU A 31 8.88 7.92 -0.52
C GLU A 31 7.64 7.03 -0.70
N TYR A 32 7.83 5.71 -0.71
CA TYR A 32 6.75 4.75 -0.80
C TYR A 32 5.75 4.88 0.37
N GLU A 33 6.23 4.85 1.62
CA GLU A 33 5.38 5.03 2.80
C GLU A 33 4.66 6.39 2.80
N LYS A 34 5.30 7.46 2.30
CA LYS A 34 4.63 8.76 2.15
C LYS A 34 3.44 8.68 1.19
N ASN A 35 3.60 8.00 0.05
CA ASN A 35 2.50 7.81 -0.91
C ASN A 35 1.42 6.89 -0.34
N LEU A 36 1.80 5.81 0.35
CA LEU A 36 0.87 4.90 1.03
C LEU A 36 0.04 5.64 2.09
N ASN A 37 0.67 6.45 2.93
CA ASN A 37 -0.01 7.29 3.93
C ASN A 37 -0.94 8.31 3.26
N THR A 38 -0.49 8.97 2.20
CA THR A 38 -1.32 9.93 1.44
C THR A 38 -2.56 9.26 0.87
N ALA A 39 -2.42 8.09 0.23
CA ALA A 39 -3.55 7.33 -0.29
C ALA A 39 -4.49 6.87 0.82
N SER A 40 -3.95 6.42 1.95
CA SER A 40 -4.72 5.98 3.11
C SER A 40 -5.56 7.12 3.69
N GLU A 41 -4.98 8.31 3.83
CA GLU A 41 -5.72 9.49 4.28
C GLU A 41 -6.84 9.90 3.33
N LEU A 42 -6.58 9.85 2.02
CA LEU A 42 -7.59 10.15 1.01
C LEU A 42 -8.73 9.13 1.07
N TYR A 43 -8.39 7.84 1.14
CA TYR A 43 -9.35 6.75 1.25
C TYR A 43 -10.25 6.87 2.49
N LEU A 44 -9.65 7.07 3.67
CA LEU A 44 -10.40 7.19 4.93
C LEU A 44 -11.30 8.43 4.99
N LYS A 45 -11.01 9.46 4.20
CA LYS A 45 -11.84 10.66 4.03
C LYS A 45 -12.83 10.53 2.87
N GLU A 46 -12.95 9.35 2.27
CA GLU A 46 -13.80 9.06 1.10
C GLU A 46 -13.49 9.97 -0.11
N ASN A 47 -12.26 10.47 -0.19
CA ASN A 47 -11.80 11.28 -1.31
C ASN A 47 -11.27 10.38 -2.43
N LYS A 48 -11.49 10.80 -3.68
CA LYS A 48 -10.86 10.15 -4.84
C LYS A 48 -9.34 10.19 -4.69
N ILE A 49 -8.69 9.03 -4.79
CA ILE A 49 -7.23 8.93 -4.87
C ILE A 49 -6.81 9.32 -6.30
N PRO A 50 -5.94 10.33 -6.48
CA PRO A 50 -5.44 10.70 -7.81
C PRO A 50 -4.60 9.58 -8.43
N ASP A 51 -4.67 9.42 -9.75
CA ASP A 51 -3.89 8.42 -10.50
C ASP A 51 -2.38 8.53 -10.24
N SER A 52 -1.87 9.75 -10.07
CA SER A 52 -0.45 10.02 -9.74
C SER A 52 -0.02 9.50 -8.37
N ILE A 53 -0.97 9.29 -7.46
CA ILE A 53 -0.73 8.65 -6.16
C ILE A 53 -1.00 7.15 -6.26
N LEU A 54 -2.08 6.76 -6.94
CA LEU A 54 -2.47 5.36 -7.13
C LEU A 54 -1.36 4.55 -7.81
N ILE A 55 -0.74 5.08 -8.87
CA ILE A 55 0.37 4.41 -9.56
C ILE A 55 1.60 4.23 -8.66
N LYS A 56 1.79 5.13 -7.68
CA LYS A 56 2.88 5.08 -6.70
C LYS A 56 2.61 4.11 -5.54
N LEU A 57 1.43 3.48 -5.49
CA LEU A 57 1.15 2.36 -4.60
C LEU A 57 1.64 1.03 -5.18
N VAL A 58 2.05 0.99 -6.45
CA VAL A 58 2.66 -0.22 -7.02
C VAL A 58 4.06 -0.39 -6.43
N PRO A 59 4.33 -1.48 -5.70
CA PRO A 59 5.63 -1.68 -5.05
C PRO A 59 6.76 -1.86 -6.06
N GLU A 60 7.93 -1.35 -5.71
CA GLU A 60 9.17 -1.58 -6.45
C GLU A 60 9.83 -2.91 -6.09
N ASN A 61 9.62 -3.38 -4.86
CA ASN A 61 10.25 -4.57 -4.28
C ASN A 61 9.34 -5.23 -3.22
N TYR A 62 9.75 -6.39 -2.69
CA TYR A 62 8.96 -7.13 -1.71
C TYR A 62 8.80 -6.39 -0.38
N THR A 63 9.77 -5.57 0.05
CA THR A 63 9.65 -4.77 1.27
C THR A 63 8.51 -3.75 1.15
N GLU A 64 8.39 -3.09 0.01
CA GLU A 64 7.25 -2.18 -0.26
C GLU A 64 5.93 -2.94 -0.41
N PHE A 65 5.95 -4.14 -1.00
CA PHE A 65 4.77 -4.98 -1.10
C PHE A 65 4.29 -5.46 0.27
N GLU A 66 5.20 -5.85 1.16
CA GLU A 66 4.90 -6.20 2.56
C GLU A 66 4.28 -5.03 3.32
N LEU A 67 4.74 -3.79 3.08
CA LEU A 67 4.11 -2.60 3.68
C LEU A 67 2.67 -2.40 3.18
N TYR A 68 2.44 -2.57 1.87
CA TYR A 68 1.12 -2.40 1.29
C TYR A 68 0.15 -3.52 1.68
N CYS A 69 0.58 -4.78 1.57
CA CYS A 69 -0.17 -5.93 2.06
C CYS A 69 -0.39 -5.86 3.57
N GLY A 70 0.58 -5.35 4.33
CA GLY A 70 0.48 -5.18 5.79
C GLY A 70 -0.67 -4.27 6.22
N THR A 71 -1.24 -3.48 5.30
CA THR A 71 -2.45 -2.69 5.58
C THR A 71 -3.69 -3.55 5.85
N THR A 72 -3.69 -4.85 5.48
CA THR A 72 -4.76 -5.82 5.79
C THR A 72 -4.67 -6.37 7.22
N GLY A 73 -3.57 -6.12 7.93
CA GLY A 73 -3.34 -6.68 9.27
C GLY A 73 -4.39 -6.24 10.29
N PRO A 74 -4.80 -7.12 11.24
CA PRO A 74 -5.88 -6.84 12.19
C PRO A 74 -5.59 -5.67 13.14
N ASP A 75 -4.31 -5.41 13.41
CA ASP A 75 -3.84 -4.31 14.25
C ASP A 75 -3.66 -3.00 13.46
N HIS A 76 -3.81 -3.03 12.14
CA HIS A 76 -3.72 -1.86 11.29
C HIS A 76 -5.09 -1.19 11.14
N ASN A 77 -5.15 0.15 11.21
CA ASN A 77 -6.43 0.88 11.08
C ASN A 77 -7.16 0.58 9.77
N LEU A 78 -6.39 0.37 8.69
CA LEU A 78 -6.94 0.00 7.37
C LEU A 78 -7.35 -1.47 7.29
N GLY A 79 -6.91 -2.34 8.19
CA GLY A 79 -7.27 -3.77 8.16
C GLY A 79 -8.73 -4.02 8.50
N LYS A 80 -9.43 -3.00 9.00
CA LYS A 80 -10.89 -2.98 9.22
C LYS A 80 -11.66 -2.43 8.01
N THR A 81 -10.97 -2.20 6.91
CA THR A 81 -11.51 -1.60 5.69
C THR A 81 -11.05 -2.41 4.47
N ASP A 82 -11.63 -2.13 3.31
CA ASP A 82 -11.22 -2.78 2.06
C ASP A 82 -10.08 -2.05 1.32
N PHE A 83 -9.32 -1.17 2.00
CA PHE A 83 -8.31 -0.31 1.37
C PHE A 83 -7.39 -1.05 0.39
N PHE A 84 -6.77 -2.14 0.83
CA PHE A 84 -5.86 -2.93 0.00
C PHE A 84 -6.56 -3.49 -1.25
N TYR A 85 -7.74 -4.07 -1.09
CA TYR A 85 -8.50 -4.68 -2.18
C TYR A 85 -9.01 -3.62 -3.16
N GLU A 86 -9.57 -2.53 -2.64
CA GLU A 86 -10.12 -1.43 -3.43
C GLU A 86 -9.02 -0.70 -4.21
N THR A 87 -7.89 -0.37 -3.58
CA THR A 87 -6.79 0.31 -4.28
C THR A 87 -6.11 -0.60 -5.30
N THR A 88 -5.99 -1.90 -5.01
CA THR A 88 -5.51 -2.90 -5.98
C THR A 88 -6.46 -3.02 -7.17
N ARG A 89 -7.77 -3.11 -6.93
CA ARG A 89 -8.81 -3.12 -7.97
C ARG A 89 -8.73 -1.86 -8.83
N LEU A 90 -8.64 -0.68 -8.22
CA LEU A 90 -8.51 0.59 -8.94
C LEU A 90 -7.25 0.62 -9.83
N ILE A 91 -6.12 0.09 -9.37
CA ILE A 91 -4.89 -0.03 -10.20
C ILE A 91 -5.14 -0.90 -11.42
N PHE A 92 -5.84 -2.04 -11.28
CA PHE A 92 -6.10 -2.93 -12.41
C PHE A 92 -7.16 -2.38 -13.38
N GLU A 93 -8.20 -1.74 -12.86
CA GLU A 93 -9.27 -1.12 -13.66
C GLU A 93 -8.76 0.02 -14.55
N GLN A 94 -7.69 0.71 -14.16
CA GLN A 94 -7.00 1.66 -15.04
C GLN A 94 -6.56 0.99 -16.35
N VAL A 95 -6.16 -0.28 -16.33
CA VAL A 95 -5.77 -1.00 -17.54
C VAL A 95 -6.98 -1.66 -18.20
N THR A 96 -7.82 -2.35 -17.43
CA THR A 96 -8.87 -3.23 -17.97
C THR A 96 -10.12 -2.48 -18.40
N SER A 97 -10.50 -1.42 -17.70
CA SER A 97 -11.70 -0.62 -17.99
C SER A 97 -11.34 0.69 -18.69
N GLU A 98 -10.45 1.49 -18.08
CA GLU A 98 -10.12 2.85 -18.54
C GLU A 98 -9.12 2.87 -19.72
N LYS A 99 -8.47 1.73 -20.00
CA LYS A 99 -7.46 1.59 -21.07
C LYS A 99 -6.28 2.56 -20.93
N ASN A 100 -5.98 3.00 -19.71
CA ASN A 100 -4.87 3.87 -19.38
C ASN A 100 -3.53 3.12 -19.54
N SER A 101 -2.72 3.54 -20.50
CA SER A 101 -1.44 2.88 -20.80
C SER A 101 -0.41 3.04 -19.70
N ASP A 102 -0.52 4.09 -18.88
CA ASP A 102 0.48 4.42 -17.87
C ASP A 102 0.49 3.39 -16.74
N PHE A 103 -0.65 2.74 -16.50
CA PHE A 103 -0.79 1.67 -15.51
C PHE A 103 -0.42 0.28 -16.05
N TYR A 104 -0.18 0.11 -17.35
CA TYR A 104 0.01 -1.22 -17.94
C TYR A 104 1.18 -1.99 -17.32
N LEU A 105 2.38 -1.39 -17.32
CA LEU A 105 3.56 -2.02 -16.69
C LEU A 105 3.45 -2.08 -15.16
N PRO A 106 3.00 -1.01 -14.46
CA PRO A 106 2.73 -1.07 -13.03
C PRO A 106 1.80 -2.22 -12.62
N SER A 107 0.70 -2.46 -13.34
CA SER A 107 -0.21 -3.58 -13.05
C SER A 107 0.49 -4.93 -13.22
N LEU A 108 1.25 -5.14 -14.30
CA LEU A 108 2.01 -6.39 -14.48
C LEU A 108 3.06 -6.60 -13.38
N LYS A 109 3.66 -5.51 -12.89
CA LYS A 109 4.58 -5.54 -11.77
C LYS A 109 3.89 -5.89 -10.47
N LEU A 110 2.76 -5.26 -10.16
CA LEU A 110 1.94 -5.58 -8.99
C LEU A 110 1.52 -7.06 -9.01
N ILE A 111 1.08 -7.56 -10.17
CA ILE A 111 0.76 -8.98 -10.40
C ILE A 111 1.91 -9.90 -10.02
N SER A 112 3.15 -9.51 -10.30
CA SER A 112 4.33 -10.34 -10.02
C SER A 112 4.65 -10.56 -8.54
N PHE A 113 3.98 -9.84 -7.64
CA PHE A 113 4.08 -10.05 -6.20
C PHE A 113 2.98 -10.98 -5.65
N ALA A 114 1.99 -11.35 -6.47
CA ALA A 114 0.89 -12.21 -6.04
C ALA A 114 1.40 -13.60 -5.62
N ASP A 115 1.16 -13.95 -4.36
CA ASP A 115 1.44 -15.27 -3.81
C ASP A 115 0.33 -15.65 -2.81
N GLY A 116 0.12 -16.96 -2.63
CA GLY A 116 -0.80 -17.51 -1.64
C GLY A 116 -2.24 -17.02 -1.75
N GLU A 117 -2.77 -16.51 -0.64
CA GLU A 117 -4.18 -16.13 -0.43
C GLU A 117 -4.70 -15.07 -1.43
N TYR A 118 -3.82 -14.19 -1.90
CA TYR A 118 -4.20 -13.05 -2.76
C TYR A 118 -4.06 -13.36 -4.26
N ALA A 119 -3.71 -14.59 -4.62
CA ALA A 119 -3.39 -14.95 -5.99
C ALA A 119 -4.61 -14.91 -6.94
N GLU A 120 -5.82 -15.17 -6.45
CA GLU A 120 -7.01 -15.36 -7.30
C GLU A 120 -7.41 -14.08 -8.07
N ASP A 121 -7.56 -12.96 -7.37
CA ASP A 121 -7.93 -11.68 -8.00
C ASP A 121 -6.82 -11.18 -8.94
N PHE A 122 -5.57 -11.29 -8.52
CA PHE A 122 -4.41 -10.89 -9.31
C PHE A 122 -4.30 -11.71 -10.61
N VAL A 123 -4.54 -13.03 -10.52
CA VAL A 123 -4.58 -13.93 -11.68
C VAL A 123 -5.76 -13.59 -12.59
N THR A 124 -6.93 -13.31 -12.03
CA THR A 124 -8.12 -12.90 -12.82
C THR A 124 -7.82 -11.66 -13.66
N TYR A 125 -7.21 -10.62 -13.07
CA TYR A 125 -6.81 -9.43 -13.82
C TYR A 125 -5.71 -9.71 -14.84
N LEU A 126 -4.73 -10.55 -14.51
CA LEU A 126 -3.71 -10.98 -15.46
C LEU A 126 -4.34 -11.63 -16.70
N GLU A 127 -5.30 -12.52 -16.52
CA GLU A 127 -6.00 -13.16 -17.64
C GLU A 127 -6.76 -12.16 -18.49
N ILE A 128 -7.43 -11.18 -17.88
CA ILE A 128 -8.13 -10.12 -18.62
C ILE A 128 -7.14 -9.31 -19.44
N ILE A 129 -6.02 -8.89 -18.84
CA ILE A 129 -4.97 -8.12 -19.52
C ILE A 129 -4.40 -8.90 -20.72
N ILE A 130 -4.16 -10.21 -20.57
CA ILE A 130 -3.66 -11.07 -21.66
C ILE A 130 -4.72 -11.22 -22.76
N LYS A 131 -5.99 -11.45 -22.39
CA LYS A 131 -7.10 -11.60 -23.36
C LYS A 131 -7.32 -10.32 -24.15
N MET A 132 -7.10 -9.15 -23.55
CA MET A 132 -7.22 -7.85 -24.22
C MET A 132 -6.17 -7.67 -25.33
N ASP A 133 -4.90 -8.00 -25.06
CA ASP A 133 -3.82 -7.92 -26.04
C ASP A 133 -2.64 -8.81 -25.65
N LYS A 134 -2.69 -10.07 -26.12
CA LYS A 134 -1.64 -11.07 -25.86
C LYS A 134 -0.28 -10.62 -26.40
N ALA A 135 -0.23 -9.98 -27.56
CA ALA A 135 1.03 -9.56 -28.18
C ALA A 135 1.69 -8.46 -27.36
N LYS A 136 0.90 -7.49 -26.89
CA LYS A 136 1.37 -6.44 -25.98
C LYS A 136 1.84 -7.03 -24.66
N PHE A 137 1.13 -8.01 -24.09
CA PHE A 137 1.57 -8.70 -22.87
C PHE A 137 2.97 -9.31 -23.06
N CYS A 138 3.14 -10.18 -24.06
CA CYS A 138 4.43 -10.84 -24.32
C CYS A 138 5.56 -9.82 -24.57
N LYS A 139 5.30 -8.77 -25.37
CA LYS A 139 6.29 -7.71 -25.63
C LYS A 139 6.67 -6.94 -24.37
N SER A 140 5.71 -6.70 -23.47
CA SER A 140 5.90 -5.84 -22.30
C SER A 140 6.65 -6.50 -21.16
N ILE A 141 6.54 -7.82 -21.02
CA ILE A 141 7.26 -8.60 -20.00
C ILE A 141 8.69 -8.96 -20.43
N ASN A 142 9.01 -8.86 -21.73
CA ASN A 142 10.34 -9.20 -22.23
C ASN A 142 11.41 -8.29 -21.61
N GLY A 143 12.52 -8.88 -21.15
CA GLY A 143 13.61 -8.18 -20.48
C GLY A 143 13.30 -7.67 -19.07
N LYS A 144 12.13 -7.99 -18.50
CA LYS A 144 11.75 -7.59 -17.14
C LYS A 144 12.15 -8.67 -16.14
N GLU A 145 12.71 -8.27 -14.99
CA GLU A 145 13.13 -9.22 -13.95
C GLU A 145 11.96 -10.08 -13.45
N TYR A 146 10.78 -9.46 -13.32
CA TYR A 146 9.57 -10.10 -12.82
C TYR A 146 8.98 -11.17 -13.77
N ILE A 147 9.50 -11.34 -14.99
CA ILE A 147 9.09 -12.46 -15.88
C ILE A 147 9.37 -13.83 -15.25
N LYS A 148 10.33 -13.89 -14.32
CA LYS A 148 10.73 -15.13 -13.63
C LYS A 148 9.84 -15.45 -12.42
N ARG A 149 8.96 -14.54 -12.03
CA ARG A 149 8.09 -14.66 -10.86
C ARG A 149 6.72 -15.17 -11.27
N ASN A 150 6.12 -16.03 -10.45
CA ASN A 150 4.71 -16.37 -10.63
C ASN A 150 3.84 -15.16 -10.24
N PRO A 151 2.65 -14.98 -10.85
CA PRO A 151 2.07 -15.78 -11.92
C PRO A 151 2.56 -15.40 -13.33
N ILE A 152 3.36 -14.33 -13.49
CA ILE A 152 3.82 -13.86 -14.81
C ILE A 152 4.57 -14.95 -15.58
N LYS A 153 5.47 -15.69 -14.92
CA LYS A 153 6.22 -16.80 -15.51
C LYS A 153 5.29 -17.84 -16.13
N PHE A 154 4.36 -18.35 -15.33
CA PHE A 154 3.40 -19.36 -15.75
C PHE A 154 2.60 -18.90 -16.99
N TYR A 155 2.07 -17.68 -16.97
CA TYR A 155 1.29 -17.17 -18.10
C TYR A 155 2.15 -16.85 -19.32
N SER A 156 3.41 -16.46 -19.14
CA SER A 156 4.37 -16.28 -20.24
C SER A 156 4.63 -17.61 -20.97
N GLU A 157 4.88 -18.68 -20.21
CA GLU A 157 5.10 -20.03 -20.74
C GLU A 157 3.83 -20.57 -21.43
N LEU A 158 2.67 -20.43 -20.78
CA LEU A 158 1.37 -20.84 -21.33
C LEU A 158 1.06 -20.14 -22.66
N ASN A 159 1.44 -18.86 -22.78
CA ASN A 159 1.17 -18.06 -23.97
C ASN A 159 2.24 -18.15 -25.05
N LYS A 160 3.36 -18.85 -24.79
CA LYS A 160 4.52 -18.94 -25.69
C LYS A 160 5.06 -17.54 -26.05
N CYS A 161 5.27 -16.70 -25.05
CA CYS A 161 5.95 -15.43 -25.25
C CYS A 161 7.44 -15.72 -25.57
N GLU A 162 7.81 -15.56 -26.84
CA GLU A 162 9.18 -15.74 -27.37
C GLU A 162 10.09 -14.53 -27.09
#